data_AF-A0A9Q0EJF7-F1
#
_entry.id   AF-A0A9Q0EJF7-F1
#
_cell.length_a   1.000
_cell.length_b   1.000
_cell.length_c   1.000
_cell.angle_alpha   90.00
_cell.angle_beta   90.00
_cell.angle_gamma   90.00
#
_symmetry.space_group_name_H-M   'P 1'
#
loop_
_entity.id
_entity.type
_entity.pdbx_description
1 polymer ?
#
loop_
_entity_poly.entity_id
_entity_poly.type
_entity_poly.pdbx_seq_one_letter_code
_entity_poly.pdbx_strand_id
1 'polypeptide(L)'
;MLLSCYDATVLLSCYDAAVLPSCYDATVLLRCYCPATMLLSCYDATVLLRCYCPATMLLSCYDATVLLRCYCPATMLLSCYDATVLLRCYCPATMLLSCYNATVLLRCYCPAMMLLSCYDATVLL
;
A
#
# COMPACT_ATOMS: atom_id res chain seq x y z
N MET A 1 -12.25 11.59 -4.58
CA MET A 1 -13.37 10.99 -5.33
C MET A 1 -13.73 9.67 -4.65
N LEU A 2 -15.00 9.48 -4.28
CA LEU A 2 -15.51 8.22 -3.72
C LEU A 2 -16.08 7.38 -4.86
N LEU A 3 -15.60 6.15 -5.03
CA LEU A 3 -16.07 5.23 -6.06
C LEU A 3 -16.52 3.94 -5.39
N SER A 4 -17.83 3.69 -5.38
CA SER A 4 -18.40 2.42 -4.92
C SER A 4 -18.69 1.52 -6.11
N CYS A 5 -18.07 0.36 -6.20
CA CYS A 5 -18.17 -0.48 -7.38
C CYS A 5 -17.95 -1.97 -7.11
N TYR A 6 -18.33 -2.82 -8.05
CA TYR A 6 -18.01 -4.25 -7.95
C TYR A 6 -16.55 -4.48 -8.34
N ASP A 7 -16.13 -4.00 -9.50
CA ASP A 7 -14.74 -4.06 -9.97
C ASP A 7 -14.28 -2.65 -10.39
N ALA A 8 -13.08 -2.26 -9.97
CA ALA A 8 -12.44 -1.00 -10.34
C ALA A 8 -11.01 -1.19 -10.82
N THR A 9 -10.70 -0.45 -11.89
CA THR A 9 -9.33 -0.12 -12.26
C THR A 9 -9.12 1.39 -12.06
N VAL A 10 -8.25 1.76 -11.13
CA VAL A 10 -7.91 3.16 -10.85
C VAL A 10 -6.48 3.42 -11.30
N LEU A 11 -6.34 4.28 -12.31
CA LEU A 11 -5.05 4.74 -12.80
C LEU A 11 -4.92 6.24 -12.52
N LEU A 12 -4.06 6.61 -11.57
CA LEU A 12 -3.89 8.00 -11.18
C LEU A 12 -2.41 8.41 -11.18
N SER A 13 -2.14 9.52 -11.86
CA SER A 13 -0.93 10.33 -11.72
C SER A 13 -1.31 11.60 -10.98
N CYS A 14 -1.09 11.61 -9.66
CA CYS A 14 -1.62 12.65 -8.79
C CYS A 14 -0.70 13.88 -8.72
N TYR A 15 -1.30 15.07 -8.80
CA TYR A 15 -0.70 16.34 -8.37
C TYR A 15 -1.32 16.90 -7.08
N ASP A 16 -2.47 16.37 -6.65
CA ASP A 16 -3.00 16.41 -5.29
C ASP A 16 -4.19 15.44 -5.25
N ALA A 17 -4.22 14.45 -4.36
CA ALA A 17 -5.25 13.42 -4.44
C ALA A 17 -5.48 12.70 -3.11
N ALA A 18 -6.67 12.89 -2.56
CA ALA A 18 -7.34 11.91 -1.71
C ALA A 18 -8.20 10.99 -2.61
N VAL A 19 -7.76 9.74 -2.76
CA VAL A 19 -8.49 8.70 -3.50
C VAL A 19 -9.12 7.77 -2.47
N LEU A 20 -10.44 7.56 -2.57
CA LEU A 20 -11.22 6.68 -1.69
C LEU A 20 -12.04 5.67 -2.51
N PRO A 21 -11.41 4.65 -3.12
CA PRO A 21 -12.15 3.56 -3.75
C PRO A 21 -12.70 2.64 -2.65
N SER A 22 -13.97 2.27 -2.79
CA SER A 22 -14.61 1.24 -1.98
C SER A 22 -15.23 0.21 -2.92
N CYS A 23 -14.49 -0.83 -3.30
CA CYS A 23 -14.98 -1.81 -4.29
C CYS A 23 -14.83 -3.25 -3.79
N TYR A 24 -15.52 -4.21 -4.41
CA TYR A 24 -15.31 -5.62 -4.09
C TYR A 24 -13.90 -6.02 -4.56
N ASP A 25 -13.62 -5.83 -5.84
CA ASP A 25 -12.31 -6.00 -6.45
C ASP A 25 -11.74 -4.64 -6.87
N ALA A 26 -10.47 -4.40 -6.54
CA ALA A 26 -9.79 -3.17 -6.91
C ALA A 26 -8.37 -3.41 -7.42
N THR A 27 -8.07 -2.82 -8.56
CA THR A 27 -6.71 -2.68 -9.08
C THR A 27 -6.34 -1.20 -9.07
N VAL A 28 -5.30 -0.82 -8.33
CA VAL A 28 -4.87 0.57 -8.17
C VAL A 28 -3.45 0.71 -8.66
N LEU A 29 -3.26 1.52 -9.71
CA LEU A 29 -1.96 1.98 -10.17
C LEU A 29 -1.81 3.46 -9.85
N LEU A 30 -0.88 3.77 -8.94
CA LEU A 30 -0.69 5.13 -8.46
C LEU A 30 0.77 5.58 -8.64
N ARG A 31 0.94 6.77 -9.23
CA ARG A 31 2.23 7.46 -9.32
C ARG A 31 2.07 8.86 -8.70
N CYS A 32 2.74 9.10 -7.58
CA CYS A 32 2.64 10.35 -6.84
C CYS A 32 3.84 11.24 -7.12
N TYR A 33 3.60 12.44 -7.65
CA TYR A 33 4.61 13.48 -7.90
C TYR A 33 4.44 14.71 -7.00
N CYS A 34 3.45 14.68 -6.11
CA CYS A 34 3.19 15.64 -5.05
C CYS A 34 2.83 14.85 -3.77
N PRO A 35 2.84 15.50 -2.58
CA PRO A 35 2.37 14.87 -1.37
C PRO A 35 0.98 14.27 -1.56
N ALA A 36 0.77 13.03 -1.11
CA ALA A 36 -0.47 12.33 -1.37
C ALA A 36 -0.90 11.44 -0.20
N THR A 37 -2.22 11.31 -0.04
CA THR A 37 -2.85 10.40 0.92
C THR A 37 -3.84 9.51 0.18
N MET A 38 -3.73 8.20 0.37
CA MET A 38 -4.66 7.25 -0.24
C MET A 38 -5.29 6.39 0.84
N LEU A 39 -6.60 6.19 0.71
CA LEU A 39 -7.38 5.32 1.59
C LEU A 39 -8.15 4.35 0.70
N LEU A 40 -7.93 3.05 0.86
CA LEU A 40 -8.55 2.02 0.05
C LEU A 40 -9.22 0.98 0.95
N SER A 41 -10.49 0.71 0.68
CA SER A 41 -11.22 -0.39 1.29
C SER A 41 -11.80 -1.32 0.22
N CYS A 42 -11.46 -2.59 0.29
CA CYS A 42 -11.96 -3.57 -0.69
C CYS A 42 -12.01 -4.98 -0.12
N TYR A 43 -12.66 -5.90 -0.83
CA TYR A 43 -12.51 -7.32 -0.52
C TYR A 43 -11.15 -7.78 -1.02
N ASP A 44 -10.91 -7.70 -2.33
CA ASP A 44 -9.63 -8.04 -2.94
C ASP A 44 -8.95 -6.81 -3.56
N ALA A 45 -7.66 -6.66 -3.26
CA ALA A 45 -6.88 -5.51 -3.69
C ALA A 45 -5.58 -5.90 -4.37
N THR A 46 -5.30 -5.25 -5.50
CA THR A 46 -3.95 -5.19 -6.07
C THR A 46 -3.52 -3.74 -6.15
N VAL A 47 -2.43 -3.38 -5.48
CA VAL A 47 -1.95 -2.00 -5.39
C VAL A 47 -0.51 -1.92 -5.84
N LEU A 48 -0.28 -1.16 -6.91
CA LEU A 48 1.04 -0.80 -7.40
C LEU A 48 1.27 0.70 -7.18
N LEU A 49 2.19 1.02 -6.27
CA LEU A 49 2.49 2.40 -5.91
C LEU A 49 3.94 2.76 -6.23
N ARG A 50 4.12 3.93 -6.87
CA ARG A 50 5.41 4.60 -7.01
C ARG A 50 5.34 6.02 -6.46
N CYS A 51 6.12 6.29 -5.40
CA CYS A 51 6.14 7.59 -4.75
C CYS A 51 7.43 8.35 -5.06
N TYR A 52 7.30 9.54 -5.64
CA TYR A 52 8.38 10.52 -5.84
C TYR A 52 8.22 11.76 -4.94
N CYS A 53 7.27 11.71 -4.01
CA CYS A 53 7.00 12.70 -2.97
C CYS A 53 6.54 12.00 -1.69
N PRO A 54 6.49 12.70 -0.55
CA PRO A 54 5.97 12.15 0.69
C PRO A 54 4.57 11.56 0.51
N ALA A 55 4.35 10.34 0.96
CA ALA A 55 3.06 9.68 0.76
C ALA A 55 2.61 8.89 1.98
N THR A 56 1.31 8.90 2.24
CA THR A 56 0.68 8.07 3.26
C THR A 56 -0.38 7.17 2.64
N MET A 57 -0.38 5.91 3.05
CA MET A 57 -1.28 4.88 2.52
C MET A 57 -1.99 4.17 3.66
N LEU A 58 -3.32 4.10 3.59
CA LEU A 58 -4.14 3.29 4.46
C LEU A 58 -4.95 2.30 3.62
N LEU A 59 -4.68 1.00 3.80
CA LEU A 59 -5.37 -0.07 3.09
C LEU A 59 -6.06 -0.97 4.12
N SER A 60 -7.34 -1.22 3.90
CA SER A 60 -8.13 -2.19 4.67
C SER A 60 -8.79 -3.17 3.70
N CYS A 61 -8.28 -4.40 3.61
CA CYS A 61 -8.75 -5.38 2.63
C CYS A 61 -9.08 -6.73 3.29
N TYR A 62 -9.79 -7.63 2.60
CA TYR A 62 -9.74 -9.04 2.97
C TYR A 62 -8.42 -9.64 2.46
N ASP A 63 -8.19 -9.60 1.15
CA ASP A 63 -6.93 -10.02 0.53
C ASP A 63 -6.24 -8.84 -0.15
N ALA A 64 -4.93 -8.72 0.07
CA ALA A 64 -4.14 -7.63 -0.49
C ALA A 64 -2.82 -8.10 -1.10
N THR A 65 -2.57 -7.64 -2.32
CA THR A 65 -1.25 -7.66 -2.94
C THR A 65 -0.75 -6.23 -3.11
N VAL A 66 0.39 -5.91 -2.50
CA VAL A 66 0.93 -4.55 -2.45
C VAL A 66 2.36 -4.54 -2.96
N LEU A 67 2.60 -3.80 -4.04
CA LEU A 67 3.93 -3.49 -4.55
C LEU A 67 4.20 -1.99 -4.37
N LEU A 68 5.10 -1.68 -3.45
CA LEU A 68 5.44 -0.31 -3.09
C LEU A 68 6.90 0.02 -3.45
N ARG A 69 7.10 1.09 -4.24
CA ARG A 69 8.42 1.65 -4.56
C ARG A 69 8.49 3.11 -4.14
N CYS A 70 9.35 3.41 -3.17
CA CYS A 70 9.45 4.75 -2.59
C CYS A 70 10.81 5.40 -2.87
N TYR A 71 10.77 6.60 -3.45
CA TYR A 71 11.91 7.49 -3.66
C TYR A 71 11.83 8.75 -2.77
N CYS A 72 10.88 8.77 -1.84
CA CYS A 72 10.66 9.81 -0.83
C CYS A 72 10.16 9.14 0.46
N PRO A 73 10.13 9.87 1.59
CA PRO A 73 9.57 9.36 2.83
C PRO A 73 8.15 8.83 2.63
N ALA A 74 7.87 7.63 3.11
CA ALA A 74 6.55 7.02 2.93
C ALA A 74 6.08 6.30 4.18
N THR A 75 4.80 6.40 4.45
CA THR A 75 4.13 5.64 5.50
C THR A 75 3.05 4.75 4.87
N MET A 76 2.99 3.50 5.31
CA MET A 76 1.91 2.60 4.94
C MET A 76 1.38 1.87 6.16
N LEU A 77 0.06 1.81 6.22
CA LEU A 77 -0.70 1.06 7.20
C LEU A 77 -1.62 0.11 6.44
N LEU A 78 -1.43 -1.18 6.66
CA LEU A 78 -2.19 -2.25 5.99
C LEU A 78 -2.85 -3.13 7.04
N SER A 79 -4.17 -3.21 6.98
CA SER A 79 -4.98 -4.18 7.70
C SER A 79 -5.62 -5.15 6.72
N CYS A 80 -5.39 -6.46 6.91
CA CYS A 80 -5.88 -7.48 6.01
C CYS A 80 -6.12 -8.85 6.65
N TYR A 81 -6.86 -9.74 5.99
CA TYR A 81 -6.83 -11.15 6.34
C TYR A 81 -5.54 -11.76 5.77
N ASP A 82 -5.36 -11.75 4.45
CA ASP A 82 -4.13 -12.22 3.80
C ASP A 82 -3.39 -11.08 3.06
N ALA A 83 -2.06 -11.05 3.24
CA ALA A 83 -1.18 -10.04 2.65
C ALA A 83 -0.02 -10.65 1.86
N THR A 84 0.24 -10.08 0.69
CA THR A 84 1.55 -10.16 0.03
C THR A 84 2.07 -8.74 -0.16
N VAL A 85 3.24 -8.43 0.41
CA VAL A 85 3.82 -7.09 0.38
C VAL A 85 5.24 -7.15 -0.15
N LEU A 86 5.48 -6.47 -1.27
CA LEU A 86 6.81 -6.21 -1.80
C LEU A 86 7.14 -4.74 -1.66
N LEU A 87 8.14 -4.44 -0.84
CA LEU A 87 8.61 -3.08 -0.58
C LEU A 87 10.01 -2.86 -1.14
N ARG A 88 10.18 -1.77 -1.89
CA ARG A 88 11.50 -1.26 -2.30
C ARG A 88 11.63 0.20 -1.93
N CYS A 89 12.50 0.52 -0.98
CA CYS A 89 12.67 1.87 -0.46
C CYS A 89 14.07 2.42 -0.71
N TYR A 90 14.14 3.61 -1.30
CA TYR A 90 15.35 4.42 -1.48
C TYR A 90 15.35 5.66 -0.57
N CYS A 91 14.42 5.71 0.39
CA CYS A 91 14.23 6.77 1.37
C CYS A 91 13.70 6.15 2.68
N PRO A 92 13.69 6.90 3.79
CA PRO A 92 13.09 6.43 5.03
C PRO A 92 11.65 5.99 4.85
N ALA A 93 11.28 4.85 5.43
CA ALA A 93 9.92 4.33 5.32
C ALA A 93 9.44 3.73 6.62
N THR A 94 8.15 3.89 6.90
CA THR A 94 7.48 3.27 8.05
C THR A 94 6.33 2.39 7.57
N MET A 95 6.33 1.14 8.01
CA MET A 95 5.33 0.15 7.65
C MET A 95 4.68 -0.41 8.91
N LEU A 96 3.35 -0.40 8.93
CA LEU A 96 2.53 -1.02 9.96
C LEU A 96 1.64 -2.06 9.27
N LEU A 97 1.90 -3.34 9.53
CA LEU A 97 1.08 -4.43 9.01
C LEU A 97 0.36 -5.14 10.15
N SER A 98 -0.96 -5.26 10.01
CA SER A 98 -1.81 -6.07 10.87
C SER A 98 -2.63 -7.03 10.02
N CYS A 99 -2.17 -8.27 9.85
CA CYS A 99 -2.88 -9.25 9.04
C CYS A 99 -2.94 -10.65 9.66
N TYR A 100 -3.85 -11.51 9.24
CA TYR A 100 -3.87 -12.90 9.71
C TYR A 100 -2.66 -13.66 9.16
N ASN A 101 -2.51 -13.73 7.83
CA ASN A 101 -1.29 -14.21 7.19
C ASN A 101 -0.60 -13.09 6.40
N ALA A 102 0.73 -13.06 6.44
CA ALA A 102 1.52 -12.12 5.66
C ALA A 102 2.76 -12.75 5.03
N THR A 103 3.03 -12.40 3.78
CA THR A 103 4.32 -12.58 3.13
C THR A 103 4.89 -11.21 2.83
N VAL A 104 6.10 -10.92 3.32
CA VAL A 104 6.73 -9.61 3.17
C VAL A 104 8.12 -9.79 2.58
N LEU A 105 8.37 -9.13 1.45
CA LEU A 105 9.71 -8.98 0.88
C LEU A 105 10.11 -7.50 0.95
N LEU A 106 11.10 -7.21 1.78
CA LEU A 106 11.65 -5.87 2.00
C LEU A 106 12.96 -5.73 1.23
N ARG A 107 13.17 -4.59 0.56
CA ARG A 107 14.48 -4.20 0.01
C ARG A 107 14.69 -2.71 0.26
N CYS A 108 15.42 -2.39 1.32
CA CYS A 108 15.62 -1.01 1.76
C CYS A 108 17.08 -0.58 1.62
N TYR A 109 17.30 0.56 0.96
CA TYR A 109 18.60 1.23 0.83
C TYR A 109 18.75 2.40 1.81
N CYS A 110 17.78 2.58 2.70
CA CYS A 110 17.67 3.63 3.71
C CYS A 110 17.04 3.03 4.98
N PRO A 111 17.08 3.74 6.13
CA PRO A 111 16.44 3.28 7.36
C PRO A 111 14.96 3.00 7.14
N ALA A 112 14.50 1.80 7.49
CA ALA A 112 13.10 1.44 7.42
C ALA A 112 12.66 0.88 8.77
N MET A 113 11.49 1.32 9.22
CA MET A 113 10.82 0.76 10.39
C MET A 113 9.66 -0.08 9.91
N MET A 114 9.59 -1.32 10.39
CA MET A 114 8.47 -2.22 10.14
C MET A 114 7.97 -2.76 11.46
N LEU A 115 6.67 -2.58 11.70
CA LEU A 115 5.95 -3.22 12.80
C LEU A 115 4.96 -4.21 12.20
N LEU A 116 5.08 -5.46 12.61
CA LEU A 116 4.33 -6.58 12.07
C LEU A 116 3.55 -7.24 13.21
N SER A 117 2.23 -7.25 13.11
CA SER A 117 1.34 -7.98 14.00
C SER A 117 0.53 -8.98 13.17
N CYS A 118 1.06 -10.19 13.05
CA CYS A 118 0.45 -11.26 12.25
C CYS A 118 0.31 -12.56 13.03
N TYR A 119 -0.67 -13.39 12.65
CA TYR A 119 -0.80 -14.74 13.18
C TYR A 119 0.26 -15.66 12.55
N ASP A 120 0.38 -15.63 11.22
CA ASP A 120 1.46 -16.27 10.47
C ASP A 120 2.16 -15.24 9.57
N ALA A 121 3.49 -15.27 9.53
CA ALA A 121 4.25 -14.36 8.71
C ALA A 121 5.57 -14.93 8.20
N THR A 122 5.84 -14.68 6.93
CA THR A 122 7.16 -14.87 6.33
C THR A 122 7.73 -13.51 5.93
N VAL A 123 8.94 -13.22 6.41
CA VAL A 123 9.64 -11.96 6.14
C VAL A 123 10.98 -12.25 5.49
N LEU A 124 11.19 -11.70 4.30
CA LEU A 124 12.45 -11.72 3.57
C LEU A 124 12.98 -10.28 3.47
N LEU A 125 14.26 -10.06 3.74
CA LEU A 125 14.90 -8.74 3.79
C LEU A 125 16.00 -8.58 2.74
#